data_AF-A0A8J5LTB5-F1
#
_entry.id   AF-A0A8J5LTB5-F1
#
_cell.length_a   1.000
_cell.length_b   1.000
_cell.length_c   1.000
_cell.angle_alpha   90.00
_cell.angle_beta   90.00
_cell.angle_gamma   90.00
#
_symmetry.space_group_name_H-M   'P 1'
#
loop_
_entity.id
_entity.type
_entity.pdbx_description
1 polymer ?
#
loop_
_entity_poly.entity_id
_entity_poly.type
_entity_poly.pdbx_seq_one_letter_code
_entity_poly.pdbx_strand_id
1 'polypeptide(L)'
;MVEGELIPGLPEEVARECLIRLPLDALRAAQGVCRHWKRDVASPPFHRLRKAAGLARPVIALVQSDPDRTVSTAGKHSFPSPLLYRMALFEPVTGVWTSPPMIPRRPHGLPLFCQMAAVGRELVVIGGWDPRTWAATDEIHVYDLVSGVWRHGARMPGPRRSFFASAAAEAEGRWMVFVAGGHDESKNALRSALAYDVAADAWVQLPDMTRPRDECKGFFAGGAFRVLGGYPTEAQGQFSRTAEAFDVAAWRWAAELEPALEEAASPRICVVAEQGKIYMCREGREVEMFEEGSRGGWRRVAELPREVRATLQMVAWEGGLMVLCSGGHRRALVAYVLDMDGEDEKGTKTWREVAVPWKYSGRVQASCSFLV
;
A
#
# COMPACT_ATOMS: atom_id res chain seq x y z
N MET A 1 -11.51 40.22 -20.06
CA MET A 1 -11.50 38.91 -19.40
C MET A 1 -10.30 38.90 -18.50
N VAL A 2 -10.48 38.66 -17.19
CA VAL A 2 -9.37 38.57 -16.25
C VAL A 2 -8.65 37.24 -16.55
N GLU A 3 -7.41 37.31 -17.02
CA GLU A 3 -6.58 36.13 -17.21
C GLU A 3 -6.33 35.48 -15.84
N GLY A 4 -6.85 34.27 -15.62
CA GLY A 4 -6.55 33.50 -14.41
C GLY A 4 -7.74 32.83 -13.72
N GLU A 5 -8.98 33.19 -14.06
CA GLU A 5 -10.16 32.65 -13.37
C GLU A 5 -10.37 31.15 -13.64
N LEU A 6 -10.70 30.39 -12.59
CA LEU A 6 -11.07 28.98 -12.71
C LEU A 6 -12.39 28.83 -13.47
N ILE A 7 -13.44 29.51 -13.01
CA ILE A 7 -14.75 29.53 -13.66
C ILE A 7 -15.10 31.00 -13.92
N PRO A 8 -15.25 31.43 -15.19
CA PRO A 8 -15.51 32.82 -15.51
C PRO A 8 -16.72 33.39 -14.76
N GLY A 9 -16.53 34.52 -14.08
CA GLY A 9 -17.58 35.20 -13.33
C GLY A 9 -17.86 34.66 -11.92
N LEU A 10 -17.09 33.69 -11.44
CA LEU A 10 -17.11 33.26 -10.03
C LEU A 10 -15.84 33.72 -9.31
N PRO A 11 -15.92 34.12 -8.01
CA PRO A 11 -14.75 34.24 -7.17
C PRO A 11 -13.95 32.93 -7.14
N GLU A 12 -12.62 33.02 -7.08
CA GLU A 12 -11.74 31.85 -7.17
C GLU A 12 -12.05 30.78 -6.11
N GLU A 13 -12.36 31.20 -4.89
CA GLU A 13 -12.74 30.31 -3.78
C GLU A 13 -14.03 29.54 -4.09
N VAL A 14 -15.05 30.21 -4.63
CA VAL A 14 -16.33 29.59 -5.01
C VAL A 14 -16.12 28.63 -6.17
N ALA A 15 -15.32 29.03 -7.16
CA ALA A 15 -14.98 28.17 -8.28
C ALA A 15 -14.23 26.91 -7.83
N ARG A 16 -13.28 27.04 -6.90
CA ARG A 16 -12.58 25.90 -6.30
C ARG A 16 -13.53 25.01 -5.51
N GLU A 17 -14.44 25.58 -4.73
CA GLU A 17 -15.51 24.83 -4.04
C GLU A 17 -16.35 24.00 -5.03
N CYS A 18 -16.69 24.54 -6.20
CA CYS A 18 -17.36 23.76 -7.24
C CYS A 18 -16.50 22.58 -7.73
N LEU A 19 -15.22 22.79 -8.00
CA LEU A 19 -14.32 21.76 -8.52
C LEU A 19 -14.02 20.65 -7.51
N ILE A 20 -13.89 20.96 -6.21
CA ILE A 20 -13.65 19.95 -5.17
C ILE A 20 -14.85 19.02 -4.94
N ARG A 21 -16.01 19.29 -5.52
CA ARG A 21 -17.20 18.42 -5.45
C ARG A 21 -17.29 17.42 -6.59
N LEU A 22 -16.44 17.53 -7.61
CA LEU A 22 -16.38 16.54 -8.68
C LEU A 22 -16.02 15.16 -8.11
N PRO A 23 -16.64 14.06 -8.57
CA PRO A 23 -16.24 12.72 -8.15
C PRO A 23 -14.83 12.39 -8.70
N LEU A 24 -14.15 11.44 -8.08
CA LEU A 24 -12.75 11.10 -8.37
C LEU A 24 -12.54 10.73 -9.86
N ASP A 25 -13.46 9.98 -10.44
CA ASP A 25 -13.45 9.57 -11.85
C ASP A 25 -13.63 10.75 -12.82
N ALA A 26 -14.30 11.83 -12.40
CA ALA A 26 -14.45 13.06 -13.17
C ALA A 26 -13.24 14.00 -13.07
N LEU A 27 -12.37 13.87 -12.05
CA LEU A 27 -11.21 14.76 -11.89
C LEU A 27 -10.26 14.70 -13.09
N ARG A 28 -10.09 13.52 -13.69
CA ARG A 28 -9.28 13.37 -14.91
C ARG A 28 -9.86 14.14 -16.09
N ALA A 29 -11.17 14.07 -16.29
CA ALA A 29 -11.86 14.82 -17.33
C ALA A 29 -11.77 16.34 -17.07
N ALA A 30 -11.89 16.75 -15.81
CA ALA A 30 -11.77 18.15 -15.39
C ALA A 30 -10.41 18.75 -15.76
N GLN A 31 -9.32 17.99 -15.62
CA GLN A 31 -7.99 18.44 -16.08
C GLN A 31 -7.90 18.68 -17.60
N GLY A 32 -8.79 18.07 -18.38
CA GLY A 32 -8.88 18.25 -19.83
C GLY A 32 -9.59 19.54 -20.25
N VAL A 33 -10.31 20.21 -19.34
CA VAL A 33 -11.13 21.40 -19.66
C VAL A 33 -10.25 22.61 -19.97
N CYS A 34 -9.31 22.96 -19.10
CA CYS A 34 -8.38 24.07 -19.33
C CYS A 34 -7.10 23.94 -18.47
N ARG A 35 -6.07 24.74 -18.80
CA ARG A 35 -4.78 24.75 -18.07
C ARG A 35 -4.94 25.14 -16.60
N HIS A 36 -5.88 26.04 -16.28
CA HIS A 36 -6.14 26.48 -14.91
C HIS A 36 -6.73 25.37 -14.06
N TRP A 37 -7.75 24.65 -14.55
CA TRP A 37 -8.32 23.48 -13.87
C TRP A 37 -7.27 22.38 -13.71
N LYS A 38 -6.50 22.10 -14.76
CA LYS A 38 -5.41 21.13 -14.70
C LYS A 38 -4.44 21.44 -13.55
N ARG A 39 -4.01 22.71 -13.43
CA ARG A 39 -3.10 23.17 -12.39
C ARG A 39 -3.75 23.11 -11.00
N ASP A 40 -4.98 23.57 -10.87
CA ASP A 40 -5.69 23.66 -9.59
C ASP A 40 -6.03 22.28 -9.04
N VAL A 41 -6.66 21.41 -9.85
CA VAL A 41 -6.96 20.02 -9.51
C VAL A 41 -5.69 19.21 -9.23
N ALA A 42 -4.53 19.65 -9.76
CA ALA A 42 -3.24 19.06 -9.45
C ALA A 42 -2.52 19.60 -8.21
N SER A 43 -3.07 20.64 -7.59
CA SER A 43 -2.40 21.36 -6.52
C SER A 43 -2.61 20.69 -5.15
N PRO A 44 -1.61 20.69 -4.26
CA PRO A 44 -1.79 20.24 -2.89
C PRO A 44 -2.91 20.98 -2.12
N PRO A 45 -3.14 22.30 -2.31
CA PRO A 45 -4.31 22.98 -1.74
C PRO A 45 -5.64 22.33 -2.13
N PHE A 46 -5.87 22.00 -3.40
CA PHE A 46 -7.12 21.37 -3.85
C PHE A 46 -7.42 20.07 -3.09
N HIS A 47 -6.41 19.21 -2.94
CA HIS A 47 -6.53 17.96 -2.19
C HIS A 47 -6.77 18.20 -0.68
N ARG A 48 -6.08 19.17 -0.08
CA ARG A 48 -6.30 19.56 1.32
C ARG A 48 -7.71 20.08 1.54
N LEU A 49 -8.24 20.90 0.63
CA LEU A 49 -9.61 21.40 0.70
C LEU A 49 -10.64 20.26 0.58
N ARG A 50 -10.47 19.33 -0.38
CA ARG A 50 -11.34 18.14 -0.49
C ARG A 50 -11.38 17.34 0.81
N LYS A 51 -10.21 17.10 1.41
CA LYS A 51 -10.10 16.39 2.68
C LYS A 51 -10.80 17.14 3.80
N ALA A 52 -10.53 18.44 3.95
CA ALA A 52 -11.14 19.28 4.98
C ALA A 52 -12.68 19.39 4.84
N ALA A 53 -13.19 19.36 3.60
CA ALA A 53 -14.62 19.37 3.32
C ALA A 53 -15.30 18.00 3.48
N GLY A 54 -14.57 16.94 3.88
CA GLY A 54 -15.12 15.58 3.99
C GLY A 54 -15.52 14.94 2.65
N LEU A 55 -15.01 15.49 1.54
CA LEU A 55 -15.29 15.02 0.18
C LEU A 55 -14.27 14.00 -0.31
N ALA A 56 -13.18 13.83 0.42
CA ALA A 56 -12.17 12.83 0.12
C ALA A 56 -12.64 11.44 0.55
N ARG A 57 -12.42 10.43 -0.31
CA ARG A 57 -12.86 9.04 -0.07
C ARG A 57 -11.66 8.11 0.06
N PRO A 58 -11.75 7.08 0.91
CA PRO A 58 -10.73 6.05 0.96
C PRO A 58 -10.74 5.28 -0.34
N VAL A 59 -9.56 4.97 -0.86
CA VAL A 59 -9.36 4.09 -2.01
C VAL A 59 -8.26 3.10 -1.66
N ILE A 60 -8.49 1.85 -2.03
CA ILE A 60 -7.55 0.75 -1.80
C ILE A 60 -6.93 0.39 -3.14
N ALA A 61 -5.62 0.53 -3.25
CA ALA A 61 -4.87 0.02 -4.38
C ALA A 61 -4.38 -1.40 -4.08
N LEU A 62 -4.51 -2.28 -5.08
CA LEU A 62 -4.10 -3.67 -5.00
C LEU A 62 -3.25 -4.02 -6.23
N VAL A 63 -2.18 -4.78 -6.01
CA VAL A 63 -1.43 -5.44 -7.09
C VAL A 63 -1.91 -6.88 -7.18
N GLN A 64 -2.74 -7.17 -8.19
CA GLN A 64 -3.47 -8.43 -8.33
C GLN A 64 -3.05 -9.20 -9.59
N SER A 65 -2.98 -10.52 -9.49
CA SER A 65 -2.77 -11.38 -10.65
C SER A 65 -4.00 -11.39 -11.56
N ASP A 66 -3.81 -11.43 -12.86
CA ASP A 66 -4.87 -11.58 -13.84
C ASP A 66 -5.42 -13.02 -13.79
N PRO A 67 -6.68 -13.23 -13.36
CA PRO A 67 -7.24 -14.56 -13.12
C PRO A 67 -7.30 -15.37 -14.42
N ASP A 68 -7.57 -14.75 -15.56
CA ASP A 68 -7.64 -15.42 -16.87
C ASP A 68 -6.26 -15.92 -17.32
N ARG A 69 -5.18 -15.30 -16.85
CA ARG A 69 -3.80 -15.75 -17.12
C ARG A 69 -3.21 -16.67 -16.05
N THR A 70 -3.92 -16.87 -14.94
CA THR A 70 -3.51 -17.81 -13.89
C THR A 70 -4.00 -19.25 -14.13
N VAL A 71 -4.89 -19.46 -15.12
CA VAL A 71 -5.53 -20.77 -15.39
C VAL A 71 -4.85 -21.49 -16.57
N SER A 72 -3.82 -22.28 -16.26
CA SER A 72 -3.40 -23.55 -16.92
C SER A 72 -2.18 -24.05 -16.14
N THR A 73 -2.11 -25.27 -15.58
CA THR A 73 -2.03 -26.54 -16.33
C THR A 73 -2.64 -27.74 -15.60
N ALA A 74 -3.64 -28.38 -16.21
CA ALA A 74 -3.80 -29.83 -16.17
C ALA A 74 -3.13 -30.40 -17.43
N GLY A 75 -1.80 -30.52 -17.41
CA GLY A 75 -1.03 -31.03 -18.56
C GLY A 75 0.46 -31.10 -18.24
N LYS A 76 1.07 -32.26 -18.44
CA LYS A 76 2.42 -32.60 -17.93
C LYS A 76 3.60 -31.84 -18.57
N HIS A 77 3.41 -30.95 -19.56
CA HIS A 77 4.55 -30.34 -20.29
C HIS A 77 4.38 -28.91 -20.82
N SER A 78 3.57 -28.02 -20.22
CA SER A 78 3.61 -26.61 -20.62
C SER A 78 4.17 -25.71 -19.51
N PHE A 79 5.22 -24.95 -19.82
CA PHE A 79 5.74 -23.89 -18.97
C PHE A 79 4.60 -22.96 -18.53
N PRO A 80 4.52 -22.56 -17.25
CA PRO A 80 3.48 -21.65 -16.81
C PRO A 80 3.60 -20.33 -17.58
N SER A 81 2.49 -19.86 -18.17
CA SER A 81 2.40 -18.48 -18.66
C SER A 81 2.83 -17.54 -17.53
N PRO A 82 3.70 -16.54 -17.77
CA PRO A 82 4.13 -15.64 -16.71
C PRO A 82 2.90 -14.99 -16.07
N LEU A 83 2.82 -15.06 -14.75
CA LEU A 83 1.75 -14.43 -13.99
C LEU A 83 1.74 -12.93 -14.31
N LEU A 84 0.61 -12.45 -14.82
CA LEU A 84 0.44 -11.05 -15.15
C LEU A 84 -0.15 -10.33 -13.96
N TYR A 85 0.60 -9.45 -13.31
CA TYR A 85 0.08 -8.61 -12.24
C TYR A 85 -0.34 -7.23 -12.76
N ARG A 86 -1.50 -6.76 -12.32
CA ARG A 86 -2.09 -5.46 -12.66
C ARG A 86 -2.47 -4.71 -11.41
N MET A 87 -2.58 -3.39 -11.54
CA MET A 87 -3.17 -2.57 -10.48
C MET A 87 -4.69 -2.66 -10.56
N ALA A 88 -5.34 -2.74 -9.41
CA ALA A 88 -6.78 -2.55 -9.24
C ALA A 88 -7.00 -1.51 -8.13
N LEU A 89 -8.06 -0.73 -8.27
CA LEU A 89 -8.52 0.21 -7.25
C LEU A 89 -9.90 -0.21 -6.77
N PHE A 90 -10.13 -0.14 -5.47
CA PHE A 90 -11.41 -0.41 -4.85
C PHE A 90 -11.81 0.75 -3.92
N GLU A 91 -13.01 1.30 -4.12
CA GLU A 91 -13.59 2.32 -3.25
C GLU A 91 -14.58 1.63 -2.28
N PRO A 92 -14.24 1.46 -0.99
CA PRO A 92 -15.05 0.67 -0.06
C PRO A 92 -16.42 1.27 0.27
N VAL A 93 -16.59 2.59 0.08
CA VAL A 93 -17.85 3.31 0.35
C VAL A 93 -18.89 2.99 -0.72
N THR A 94 -18.52 3.07 -2.00
CA THR A 94 -19.43 2.82 -3.14
C THR A 94 -19.43 1.35 -3.58
N GLY A 95 -18.39 0.60 -3.22
CA GLY A 95 -18.16 -0.77 -3.69
C GLY A 95 -17.62 -0.85 -5.12
N VAL A 96 -17.19 0.28 -5.70
CA VAL A 96 -16.76 0.35 -7.10
C VAL A 96 -15.32 -0.13 -7.26
N TRP A 97 -15.10 -0.94 -8.30
CA TRP A 97 -13.79 -1.44 -8.68
C TRP A 97 -13.32 -0.89 -10.02
N THR A 98 -12.13 -0.30 -10.05
CA THR A 98 -11.56 0.34 -11.24
C THR A 98 -10.21 -0.28 -11.62
N SER A 99 -9.93 -0.35 -12.93
CA SER A 99 -8.64 -0.81 -13.47
C SER A 99 -7.86 0.38 -14.04
N PRO A 100 -6.79 0.83 -13.37
CA PRO A 100 -5.85 1.80 -13.94
C PRO A 100 -5.21 1.31 -15.25
N PRO A 101 -4.71 2.22 -16.10
CA PRO A 101 -3.96 1.84 -17.29
C PRO A 101 -2.71 1.05 -16.94
N MET A 102 -2.22 0.24 -17.89
CA MET A 102 -0.94 -0.45 -17.75
C MET A 102 0.23 0.54 -17.76
N ILE A 103 1.34 0.17 -17.12
CA ILE A 103 2.60 0.90 -17.25
C ILE A 103 3.01 0.88 -18.74
N PRO A 104 3.26 2.05 -19.36
CA PRO A 104 3.74 2.14 -20.72
C PRO A 104 4.98 1.26 -20.94
N ARG A 105 5.05 0.58 -22.09
CA ARG A 105 6.18 -0.28 -22.49
C ARG A 105 6.44 -1.50 -21.57
N ARG A 106 5.53 -1.83 -20.64
CA ARG A 106 5.53 -3.11 -19.91
C ARG A 106 4.29 -3.94 -20.20
N PRO A 107 4.25 -4.68 -21.33
CA PRO A 107 3.11 -5.53 -21.67
C PRO A 107 2.91 -6.70 -20.70
N HIS A 108 3.90 -7.00 -19.85
CA HIS A 108 3.87 -8.09 -18.85
C HIS A 108 3.47 -7.62 -17.46
N GLY A 109 2.97 -6.39 -17.31
CA GLY A 109 2.40 -5.89 -16.07
C GLY A 109 3.42 -5.47 -15.02
N LEU A 110 2.98 -5.48 -13.76
CA LEU A 110 3.76 -5.08 -12.60
C LEU A 110 4.77 -6.16 -12.20
N PRO A 111 5.93 -5.80 -11.63
CA PRO A 111 6.91 -6.77 -11.15
C PRO A 111 6.32 -7.69 -10.08
N LEU A 112 6.78 -8.94 -10.03
CA LEU A 112 6.42 -9.89 -8.96
C LEU A 112 7.01 -9.40 -7.63
N PHE A 113 6.30 -9.57 -6.52
CA PHE A 113 6.76 -9.18 -5.18
C PHE A 113 7.17 -7.70 -5.04
N CYS A 114 6.72 -6.83 -5.95
CA CYS A 114 6.94 -5.40 -5.83
C CYS A 114 6.31 -4.87 -4.55
N GLN A 115 6.91 -3.84 -3.97
CA GLN A 115 6.25 -3.07 -2.92
C GLN A 115 5.38 -1.98 -3.54
N MET A 116 4.36 -1.53 -2.81
CA MET A 116 3.48 -0.44 -3.21
C MET A 116 3.22 0.48 -2.02
N ALA A 117 3.35 1.78 -2.26
CA ALA A 117 3.08 2.81 -1.26
C ALA A 117 2.27 3.94 -1.88
N ALA A 118 1.36 4.52 -1.10
CA ALA A 118 0.62 5.71 -1.49
C ALA A 118 1.24 6.96 -0.85
N VAL A 119 1.34 8.03 -1.64
CA VAL A 119 1.96 9.30 -1.28
C VAL A 119 1.09 10.43 -1.81
N GLY A 120 0.24 10.98 -0.93
CA GLY A 120 -0.85 11.86 -1.34
C GLY A 120 -1.75 11.18 -2.38
N ARG A 121 -1.69 11.67 -3.62
CA ARG A 121 -2.49 11.18 -4.77
C ARG A 121 -1.74 10.22 -5.69
N GLU A 122 -0.45 10.00 -5.44
CA GLU A 122 0.40 9.17 -6.27
C GLU A 122 0.56 7.78 -5.63
N LEU A 123 0.64 6.76 -6.47
CA LEU A 123 0.97 5.39 -6.08
C LEU A 123 2.36 5.05 -6.60
N VAL A 124 3.25 4.65 -5.72
CA VAL A 124 4.63 4.29 -6.04
C VAL A 124 4.77 2.78 -5.97
N VAL A 125 5.15 2.17 -7.09
CA VAL A 125 5.52 0.76 -7.19
C VAL A 125 7.03 0.65 -7.21
N ILE A 126 7.59 -0.15 -6.30
CA ILE A 126 9.03 -0.20 -6.02
C ILE A 126 9.55 -1.62 -6.17
N GLY A 127 10.55 -1.78 -7.04
CA GLY A 127 11.33 -3.00 -7.17
C GLY A 127 10.47 -4.24 -7.46
N GLY A 128 10.85 -5.37 -6.88
CA GLY A 128 10.28 -6.69 -7.19
C GLY A 128 11.08 -7.40 -8.26
N TRP A 129 10.49 -8.39 -8.92
CA TRP A 129 11.14 -9.23 -9.92
C TRP A 129 10.49 -9.06 -11.28
N ASP A 130 11.28 -9.01 -12.34
CA ASP A 130 10.75 -9.06 -13.69
C ASP A 130 10.04 -10.43 -13.90
N PRO A 131 8.77 -10.43 -14.33
CA PRO A 131 7.95 -11.64 -14.36
C PRO A 131 8.39 -12.68 -15.40
N ARG A 132 9.35 -12.35 -16.29
CA ARG A 132 9.88 -13.27 -17.31
C ARG A 132 11.24 -13.82 -16.91
N THR A 133 12.12 -12.94 -16.45
CA THR A 133 13.52 -13.28 -16.14
C THR A 133 13.71 -13.68 -14.69
N TRP A 134 12.75 -13.38 -13.81
CA TRP A 134 12.83 -13.58 -12.36
C TRP A 134 13.97 -12.81 -11.69
N ALA A 135 14.63 -11.91 -12.42
CA ALA A 135 15.67 -11.04 -11.89
C ALA A 135 15.04 -9.94 -11.05
N ALA A 136 15.68 -9.63 -9.92
CA ALA A 136 15.33 -8.45 -9.14
C ALA A 136 15.47 -7.18 -10.01
N THR A 137 14.62 -6.19 -9.75
CA THR A 137 14.65 -4.88 -10.40
C THR A 137 14.77 -3.77 -9.36
N ASP A 138 15.43 -2.69 -9.76
CA ASP A 138 15.61 -1.43 -9.01
C ASP A 138 14.64 -0.34 -9.50
N GLU A 139 13.70 -0.69 -10.37
CA GLU A 139 12.85 0.27 -11.06
C GLU A 139 11.71 0.78 -10.18
N ILE A 140 11.39 2.05 -10.40
CA ILE A 140 10.30 2.77 -9.73
C ILE A 140 9.29 3.22 -10.76
N HIS A 141 8.01 2.93 -10.50
CA HIS A 141 6.90 3.38 -11.33
C HIS A 141 5.94 4.17 -10.47
N VAL A 142 5.64 5.40 -10.86
CA VAL A 142 4.72 6.27 -10.12
C VAL A 142 3.48 6.50 -10.96
N TYR A 143 2.32 6.19 -10.40
CA TYR A 143 1.02 6.42 -11.00
C TYR A 143 0.32 7.59 -10.32
N ASP A 144 -0.06 8.58 -11.12
CA ASP A 144 -0.80 9.73 -10.65
C ASP A 144 -2.30 9.50 -10.89
N LEU A 145 -3.09 9.39 -9.81
CA LEU A 145 -4.51 9.02 -9.91
C LEU A 145 -5.38 10.07 -10.60
N VAL A 146 -4.99 11.32 -10.51
CA VAL A 146 -5.78 12.43 -11.04
C VAL A 146 -5.57 12.57 -12.55
N SER A 147 -4.33 12.53 -13.01
CA SER A 147 -4.02 12.57 -14.44
C SER A 147 -4.21 11.21 -15.13
N GLY A 148 -4.17 10.13 -14.36
CA GLY A 148 -4.24 8.77 -14.86
C GLY A 148 -3.00 8.38 -15.68
N VAL A 149 -1.84 8.94 -15.34
CA VAL A 149 -0.59 8.77 -16.08
C VAL A 149 0.46 8.12 -15.20
N TRP A 150 1.23 7.22 -15.82
CA TRP A 150 2.42 6.62 -15.24
C TRP A 150 3.67 7.39 -15.64
N ARG A 151 4.62 7.50 -14.72
CA ARG A 151 5.99 7.92 -14.99
C ARG A 151 6.99 6.93 -14.39
N HIS A 152 8.18 6.89 -14.97
CA HIS A 152 9.32 6.24 -14.35
C HIS A 152 9.94 7.19 -13.32
N GLY A 153 10.29 6.67 -12.16
CA GLY A 153 11.08 7.40 -11.17
C GLY A 153 12.56 7.01 -11.23
N ALA A 154 13.39 7.72 -10.46
CA ALA A 154 14.79 7.41 -10.29
C ALA A 154 14.97 6.00 -9.72
N ARG A 155 15.90 5.23 -10.31
CA ARG A 155 16.16 3.84 -9.93
C ARG A 155 16.71 3.78 -8.51
N MET A 156 16.31 2.76 -7.76
CA MET A 156 16.81 2.53 -6.41
C MET A 156 18.33 2.28 -6.45
N PRO A 157 19.14 3.06 -5.72
CA PRO A 157 20.59 2.88 -5.71
C PRO A 157 21.03 1.63 -4.92
N GLY A 158 22.25 1.17 -5.19
CA GLY A 158 22.86 0.02 -4.52
C GLY A 158 22.51 -1.32 -5.20
N PRO A 159 22.69 -2.45 -4.49
CA PRO A 159 22.35 -3.75 -5.04
C PRO A 159 20.85 -3.85 -5.29
N ARG A 160 20.47 -4.55 -6.36
CA ARG A 160 19.08 -4.91 -6.58
C ARG A 160 18.61 -5.77 -5.42
N ARG A 161 17.47 -5.41 -4.84
CA ARG A 161 16.98 -6.00 -3.60
C ARG A 161 15.56 -6.51 -3.71
N SER A 162 15.19 -7.42 -2.83
CA SER A 162 13.86 -8.05 -2.79
C SER A 162 13.39 -8.28 -1.37
N PHE A 163 12.08 -8.36 -1.17
CA PHE A 163 11.44 -8.59 0.13
C PHE A 163 11.90 -7.64 1.25
N PHE A 164 12.18 -6.40 0.87
CA PHE A 164 12.47 -5.30 1.79
C PHE A 164 11.19 -4.72 2.39
N ALA A 165 11.32 -4.16 3.59
CA ALA A 165 10.29 -3.34 4.21
C ALA A 165 10.10 -2.04 3.42
N SER A 166 8.86 -1.57 3.28
CA SER A 166 8.57 -0.24 2.76
C SER A 166 7.37 0.40 3.44
N ALA A 167 7.42 1.72 3.62
CA ALA A 167 6.26 2.52 4.03
C ALA A 167 6.41 3.97 3.55
N ALA A 168 5.30 4.67 3.38
CA ALA A 168 5.28 6.08 3.03
C ALA A 168 4.87 6.94 4.23
N ALA A 169 5.45 8.13 4.32
CA ALA A 169 5.03 9.17 5.24
C ALA A 169 5.43 10.54 4.72
N GLU A 170 4.81 11.56 5.29
CA GLU A 170 5.26 12.94 5.14
C GLU A 170 6.42 13.20 6.12
N ALA A 171 7.52 13.73 5.60
CA ALA A 171 8.71 14.14 6.35
C ALA A 171 9.07 15.57 5.93
N GLU A 172 9.05 16.51 6.87
CA GLU A 172 9.38 17.93 6.61
C GLU A 172 8.56 18.55 5.46
N GLY A 173 7.27 18.21 5.34
CA GLY A 173 6.40 18.72 4.29
C GLY A 173 6.55 18.02 2.93
N ARG A 174 7.31 16.92 2.86
CA ARG A 174 7.57 16.14 1.64
C ARG A 174 7.13 14.70 1.81
N TRP A 175 6.47 14.16 0.80
CA TRP A 175 6.11 12.74 0.79
C TRP A 175 7.32 11.89 0.42
N MET A 176 7.69 11.00 1.34
CA MET A 176 8.83 10.11 1.20
C MET A 176 8.36 8.66 1.23
N VAL A 177 8.97 7.79 0.42
CA VAL A 177 8.84 6.34 0.56
C VAL A 177 10.12 5.76 1.13
N PHE A 178 10.04 5.19 2.32
CA PHE A 178 11.15 4.57 3.01
C PHE A 178 11.24 3.10 2.63
N VAL A 179 12.46 2.61 2.45
CA VAL A 179 12.75 1.20 2.19
C VAL A 179 13.91 0.74 3.08
N ALA A 180 13.83 -0.47 3.62
CA ALA A 180 14.89 -1.02 4.46
C ALA A 180 14.96 -2.54 4.39
N GLY A 181 16.17 -3.08 4.50
CA GLY A 181 16.39 -4.52 4.49
C GLY A 181 16.15 -5.16 3.12
N GLY A 182 15.59 -6.37 3.16
CA GLY A 182 15.51 -7.30 2.03
C GLY A 182 16.81 -8.07 1.83
N HIS A 183 16.95 -8.72 0.68
CA HIS A 183 18.20 -9.36 0.27
C HIS A 183 18.69 -8.92 -1.10
N ASP A 184 20.00 -9.02 -1.33
CA ASP A 184 20.64 -8.80 -2.63
C ASP A 184 20.53 -10.00 -3.59
N GLU A 185 21.06 -9.88 -4.81
CA GLU A 185 21.05 -10.95 -5.81
C GLU A 185 21.79 -12.24 -5.36
N SER A 186 22.67 -12.14 -4.36
CA SER A 186 23.38 -13.27 -3.74
C SER A 186 22.65 -13.83 -2.50
N LYS A 187 21.43 -13.36 -2.22
CA LYS A 187 20.61 -13.74 -1.06
C LYS A 187 21.19 -13.33 0.29
N ASN A 188 22.08 -12.35 0.32
CA ASN A 188 22.53 -11.77 1.58
C ASN A 188 21.48 -10.80 2.11
N ALA A 189 21.05 -11.00 3.35
CA ALA A 189 20.17 -10.08 4.06
C ALA A 189 20.88 -8.72 4.24
N LEU A 190 20.14 -7.64 3.99
CA LEU A 190 20.66 -6.27 4.00
C LEU A 190 20.28 -5.56 5.29
N ARG A 191 21.18 -4.69 5.77
CA ARG A 191 20.88 -3.68 6.81
C ARG A 191 20.61 -2.28 6.24
N SER A 192 20.94 -2.08 4.96
CA SER A 192 20.83 -0.76 4.32
C SER A 192 19.39 -0.29 4.18
N ALA A 193 19.22 1.02 4.33
CA ALA A 193 17.94 1.70 4.19
C ALA A 193 18.07 2.96 3.33
N LEU A 194 16.98 3.31 2.66
CA LEU A 194 16.88 4.45 1.74
C LEU A 194 15.52 5.14 1.92
N ALA A 195 15.46 6.43 1.59
CA ALA A 195 14.20 7.15 1.44
C ALA A 195 14.12 7.77 0.05
N TYR A 196 12.99 7.64 -0.61
CA TYR A 196 12.74 8.21 -1.94
C TYR A 196 11.83 9.42 -1.82
N ASP A 197 12.35 10.59 -2.19
CA ASP A 197 11.58 11.82 -2.35
C ASP A 197 10.84 11.76 -3.69
N VAL A 198 9.53 11.59 -3.62
CA VAL A 198 8.69 11.30 -4.78
C VAL A 198 8.56 12.52 -5.68
N ALA A 199 8.55 13.71 -5.08
CA ALA A 199 8.43 14.98 -5.79
C ALA A 199 9.77 15.41 -6.40
N ALA A 200 10.87 15.22 -5.67
CA ALA A 200 12.21 15.51 -6.18
C ALA A 200 12.75 14.43 -7.12
N ASP A 201 12.09 13.27 -7.21
CA ASP A 201 12.53 12.10 -7.99
C ASP A 201 13.95 11.67 -7.61
N ALA A 202 14.23 11.62 -6.30
CA ALA A 202 15.59 11.43 -5.79
C ALA A 202 15.63 10.53 -4.56
N TRP A 203 16.71 9.75 -4.44
CA TRP A 203 16.96 8.88 -3.30
C TRP A 203 17.91 9.53 -2.31
N VAL A 204 17.63 9.30 -1.03
CA VAL A 204 18.47 9.69 0.10
C VAL A 204 18.89 8.42 0.83
N GLN A 205 20.19 8.28 1.07
CA GLN A 205 20.73 7.19 1.88
C GLN A 205 20.41 7.42 3.35
N LEU A 206 19.85 6.42 4.02
CA LEU A 206 19.67 6.43 5.47
C LEU A 206 20.86 5.72 6.14
N PRO A 207 21.11 5.98 7.43
CA PRO A 207 21.95 5.13 8.25
C PRO A 207 21.51 3.66 8.14
N ASP A 208 22.47 2.74 8.22
CA ASP A 208 22.18 1.31 8.24
C ASP A 208 21.45 0.93 9.54
N MET A 209 20.53 -0.05 9.44
CA MET A 209 20.00 -0.75 10.60
C MET A 209 21.13 -1.48 11.35
N THR A 210 20.88 -1.79 12.62
CA THR A 210 21.79 -2.56 13.47
C THR A 210 21.91 -3.99 12.99
N ARG A 211 20.80 -4.59 12.54
CA ARG A 211 20.76 -5.98 12.05
C ARG A 211 20.29 -6.04 10.59
N PRO A 212 20.82 -6.99 9.81
CA PRO A 212 20.25 -7.27 8.49
C PRO A 212 18.91 -7.98 8.64
N ARG A 213 17.95 -7.63 7.78
CA ARG A 213 16.58 -8.17 7.82
C ARG A 213 16.08 -8.48 6.42
N ASP A 214 16.03 -9.75 6.06
CA ASP A 214 15.30 -10.24 4.88
C ASP A 214 13.85 -10.57 5.25
N GLU A 215 12.93 -10.46 4.28
CA GLU A 215 11.50 -10.72 4.44
C GLU A 215 10.83 -9.94 5.59
N CYS A 216 11.30 -8.73 5.85
CA CYS A 216 10.78 -7.84 6.87
C CYS A 216 9.60 -6.99 6.38
N LYS A 217 8.88 -6.37 7.32
CA LYS A 217 7.72 -5.51 7.04
C LYS A 217 7.98 -4.09 7.52
N GLY A 218 7.63 -3.12 6.67
CA GLY A 218 7.72 -1.69 6.97
C GLY A 218 6.35 -1.10 7.31
N PHE A 219 6.31 -0.19 8.27
CA PHE A 219 5.14 0.65 8.55
C PHE A 219 5.53 1.92 9.32
N PHE A 220 4.65 2.92 9.33
CA PHE A 220 4.83 4.14 10.13
C PHE A 220 3.98 4.09 11.39
N ALA A 221 4.60 4.34 12.54
CA ALA A 221 3.91 4.49 13.81
C ALA A 221 4.72 5.37 14.76
N GLY A 222 4.04 6.22 15.55
CA GLY A 222 4.70 7.13 16.49
C GLY A 222 5.70 8.10 15.86
N GLY A 223 5.52 8.49 14.59
CA GLY A 223 6.44 9.38 13.87
C GLY A 223 7.72 8.70 13.35
N ALA A 224 7.85 7.38 13.48
CA ALA A 224 9.02 6.63 13.04
C ALA A 224 8.68 5.60 11.95
N PHE A 225 9.64 5.33 11.06
CA PHE A 225 9.57 4.20 10.13
C PHE A 225 10.05 2.94 10.84
N ARG A 226 9.17 1.96 11.01
CA ARG A 226 9.46 0.71 11.73
C ARG A 226 9.68 -0.43 10.76
N VAL A 227 10.72 -1.21 11.03
CA VAL A 227 11.09 -2.43 10.30
C VAL A 227 10.93 -3.60 11.24
N LEU A 228 9.88 -4.39 11.01
CA LEU A 228 9.47 -5.48 11.87
C LEU A 228 9.89 -6.85 11.32
N GLY A 229 10.40 -7.68 12.22
CA GLY A 229 10.71 -9.08 11.96
C GLY A 229 11.82 -9.26 10.95
N GLY A 230 11.64 -10.23 10.06
CA GLY A 230 12.67 -10.68 9.14
C GLY A 230 13.78 -11.48 9.81
N TYR A 231 14.81 -11.84 9.04
CA TYR A 231 15.91 -12.67 9.52
C TYR A 231 17.25 -12.28 8.87
N PRO A 232 18.38 -12.54 9.52
CA PRO A 232 19.70 -12.37 8.91
C PRO A 232 20.06 -13.56 8.01
N THR A 233 21.10 -13.42 7.18
CA THR A 233 21.53 -14.43 6.19
C THR A 233 21.78 -15.80 6.84
N GLU A 234 22.43 -15.82 7.99
CA GLU A 234 22.82 -17.02 8.72
C GLU A 234 21.66 -17.77 9.40
N ALA A 235 20.50 -17.12 9.53
CA ALA A 235 19.32 -17.67 10.18
C ALA A 235 18.10 -17.66 9.25
N GLN A 236 18.31 -17.98 7.98
CA GLN A 236 17.26 -17.95 6.96
C GLN A 236 15.99 -18.70 7.40
N GLY A 237 14.84 -18.02 7.31
CA GLY A 237 13.53 -18.54 7.72
C GLY A 237 13.24 -18.48 9.23
N GLN A 238 14.22 -18.11 10.07
CA GLN A 238 14.03 -17.91 11.50
C GLN A 238 13.64 -16.45 11.78
N PHE A 239 12.34 -16.15 11.62
CA PHE A 239 11.83 -14.78 11.80
C PHE A 239 12.08 -14.24 13.21
N SER A 240 12.60 -13.01 13.28
CA SER A 240 12.74 -12.27 14.52
C SER A 240 11.39 -11.73 15.01
N ARG A 241 11.26 -11.54 16.32
CA ARG A 241 10.13 -10.84 16.98
C ARG A 241 10.40 -9.36 17.23
N THR A 242 11.54 -8.87 16.78
CA THR A 242 12.05 -7.55 17.09
C THR A 242 11.72 -6.56 15.99
N ALA A 243 11.73 -5.27 16.35
CA ALA A 243 11.61 -4.19 15.39
C ALA A 243 12.70 -3.14 15.61
N GLU A 244 13.13 -2.51 14.53
CA GLU A 244 13.93 -1.29 14.58
C GLU A 244 13.10 -0.11 14.10
N ALA A 245 13.31 1.06 14.69
CA ALA A 245 12.52 2.26 14.39
C ALA A 245 13.46 3.39 13.97
N PHE A 246 13.30 3.87 12.74
CA PHE A 246 14.00 5.05 12.24
C PHE A 246 13.20 6.30 12.59
N ASP A 247 13.72 7.09 13.53
CA ASP A 247 13.20 8.40 13.85
C ASP A 247 13.54 9.36 12.72
N VAL A 248 12.52 9.81 12.01
CA VAL A 248 12.67 10.68 10.84
C VAL A 248 13.17 12.08 11.24
N ALA A 249 12.76 12.58 12.41
CA ALA A 249 13.17 13.90 12.90
C ALA A 249 14.61 13.90 13.43
N ALA A 250 15.00 12.82 14.12
CA ALA A 250 16.37 12.65 14.62
C ALA A 250 17.33 12.05 13.59
N TRP A 251 16.82 11.62 12.43
CA TRP A 251 17.55 10.98 11.33
C TRP A 251 18.44 9.81 11.78
N ARG A 252 17.90 8.96 12.67
CA ARG A 252 18.65 7.82 13.23
C ARG A 252 17.75 6.66 13.61
N TRP A 253 18.30 5.46 13.58
CA TRP A 253 17.67 4.30 14.19
C TRP A 253 17.70 4.43 15.72
N ALA A 254 16.56 4.17 16.34
CA ALA A 254 16.45 3.95 17.78
C ALA A 254 16.98 2.56 18.15
N ALA A 255 17.16 2.32 19.46
CA ALA A 255 17.43 0.99 19.96
C ALA A 255 16.33 0.01 19.56
N GLU A 256 16.71 -1.25 19.38
CA GLU A 256 15.82 -2.35 19.01
C GLU A 256 14.71 -2.51 20.06
N LEU A 257 13.46 -2.66 19.58
CA LEU A 257 12.31 -2.92 20.44
C LEU A 257 12.11 -4.43 20.58
N GLU A 258 12.17 -4.91 21.81
CA GLU A 258 11.98 -6.32 22.15
C GLU A 258 11.02 -6.50 23.34
N PRO A 259 9.99 -7.38 23.23
CA PRO A 259 9.45 -7.97 22.00
C PRO A 259 8.49 -6.99 21.29
N ALA A 260 8.61 -6.86 19.96
CA ALA A 260 7.63 -6.13 19.15
C ALA A 260 6.45 -7.03 18.71
N LEU A 261 6.64 -8.34 18.71
CA LEU A 261 5.60 -9.35 18.49
C LEU A 261 5.65 -10.43 19.58
N GLU A 262 4.50 -10.97 19.95
CA GLU A 262 4.42 -12.11 20.86
C GLU A 262 4.96 -13.40 20.22
N GLU A 263 4.80 -13.56 18.91
CA GLU A 263 5.24 -14.74 18.15
C GLU A 263 6.08 -14.37 16.91
N ALA A 264 7.03 -15.25 16.57
CA ALA A 264 7.88 -15.12 15.40
C ALA A 264 7.14 -15.68 14.19
N ALA A 265 6.66 -14.82 13.29
CA ALA A 265 5.97 -15.23 12.08
C ALA A 265 6.43 -14.36 10.89
N SER A 266 6.18 -14.84 9.67
CA SER A 266 6.38 -14.02 8.48
C SER A 266 5.41 -12.83 8.52
N PRO A 267 5.90 -11.58 8.61
CA PRO A 267 5.03 -10.42 8.74
C PRO A 267 4.32 -10.06 7.42
N ARG A 268 4.47 -10.91 6.38
CA ARG A 268 3.70 -10.82 5.14
C ARG A 268 2.20 -11.01 5.38
N ILE A 269 1.81 -11.69 6.46
CA ILE A 269 0.42 -11.89 6.85
C ILE A 269 0.09 -10.89 7.96
N CYS A 270 -0.67 -9.87 7.58
CA CYS A 270 -1.48 -9.07 8.50
C CYS A 270 -0.73 -8.19 9.50
N VAL A 271 0.04 -7.23 9.01
CA VAL A 271 0.33 -6.01 9.77
C VAL A 271 0.01 -4.81 8.90
N VAL A 272 -0.96 -4.01 9.32
CA VAL A 272 -1.23 -2.68 8.75
C VAL A 272 -1.19 -1.66 9.86
N ALA A 273 -0.50 -0.56 9.62
CA ALA A 273 -0.50 0.57 10.53
C ALA A 273 -1.31 1.71 9.92
N GLU A 274 -2.23 2.26 10.70
CA GLU A 274 -2.96 3.47 10.38
C GLU A 274 -3.01 4.34 11.64
N GLN A 275 -2.53 5.59 11.55
CA GLN A 275 -2.53 6.54 12.67
C GLN A 275 -1.94 5.98 13.99
N GLY A 276 -0.89 5.16 13.93
CA GLY A 276 -0.24 4.58 15.11
C GLY A 276 -0.92 3.34 15.71
N LYS A 277 -1.98 2.84 15.06
CA LYS A 277 -2.65 1.58 15.40
C LYS A 277 -2.16 0.49 14.45
N ILE A 278 -1.73 -0.64 15.02
CA ILE A 278 -1.23 -1.80 14.30
C ILE A 278 -2.30 -2.89 14.36
N TYR A 279 -2.76 -3.38 13.21
CA TYR A 279 -3.77 -4.44 13.15
C TYR A 279 -3.16 -5.75 12.68
N MET A 280 -3.56 -6.86 13.30
CA MET A 280 -3.11 -8.20 12.95
C MET A 280 -4.26 -9.21 12.96
N CYS A 281 -4.23 -10.16 12.02
CA CYS A 281 -5.15 -11.29 12.00
C CYS A 281 -4.37 -12.53 12.45
N ARG A 282 -4.78 -13.15 13.57
CA ARG A 282 -4.19 -14.36 14.14
C ARG A 282 -4.74 -15.63 13.48
N GLU A 283 -4.11 -16.77 13.74
CA GLU A 283 -4.48 -18.10 13.18
C GLU A 283 -5.89 -18.61 13.57
N GLY A 284 -6.69 -17.83 14.30
CA GLY A 284 -8.06 -18.15 14.71
C GLY A 284 -9.17 -17.30 14.08
N ARG A 285 -8.90 -16.53 13.01
CA ARG A 285 -9.81 -15.50 12.43
C ARG A 285 -9.97 -14.23 13.27
N GLU A 286 -9.28 -14.14 14.40
CA GLU A 286 -9.33 -12.97 15.27
C GLU A 286 -8.48 -11.84 14.71
N VAL A 287 -9.09 -10.66 14.60
CA VAL A 287 -8.40 -9.42 14.28
C VAL A 287 -8.14 -8.68 15.58
N GLU A 288 -6.87 -8.47 15.88
CA GLU A 288 -6.38 -7.74 17.03
C GLU A 288 -5.79 -6.40 16.59
N MET A 289 -5.78 -5.45 17.52
CA MET A 289 -5.15 -4.15 17.31
C MET A 289 -4.26 -3.81 18.51
N PHE A 290 -3.08 -3.30 18.22
CA PHE A 290 -2.16 -2.75 19.19
C PHE A 290 -1.95 -1.26 18.92
N GLU A 291 -2.13 -0.44 19.96
CA GLU A 291 -1.95 1.00 19.89
C GLU A 291 -0.60 1.35 20.50
N GLU A 292 0.30 1.83 19.66
CA GLU A 292 1.67 2.05 20.08
C GLU A 292 1.78 3.23 21.04
N GLY A 293 2.52 3.03 22.14
CA GLY A 293 2.61 4.01 23.24
C GLY A 293 1.48 3.88 24.28
N SER A 294 0.47 3.03 24.03
CA SER A 294 -0.47 2.64 25.07
C SER A 294 0.19 1.68 26.08
N ARG A 295 -0.23 1.73 27.35
CA ARG A 295 0.19 0.74 28.37
C ARG A 295 -0.48 -0.63 28.19
N GLY A 296 -1.38 -0.76 27.21
CA GLY A 296 -2.13 -1.99 26.93
C GLY A 296 -1.44 -2.88 25.92
N GLY A 297 -1.71 -4.18 25.98
CA GLY A 297 -1.29 -5.14 24.96
C GLY A 297 -2.23 -5.13 23.75
N TRP A 298 -2.11 -6.16 22.91
CA TRP A 298 -3.04 -6.42 21.82
C TRP A 298 -4.48 -6.54 22.33
N ARG A 299 -5.42 -5.88 21.66
CA ARG A 299 -6.85 -5.95 21.97
C ARG A 299 -7.63 -6.51 20.79
N ARG A 300 -8.53 -7.46 21.04
CA ARG A 300 -9.44 -8.00 20.02
C ARG A 300 -10.37 -6.88 19.50
N VAL A 301 -10.45 -6.76 18.18
CA VAL A 301 -11.30 -5.78 17.48
C VAL A 301 -12.53 -6.46 16.88
N ALA A 302 -12.33 -7.57 16.17
CA ALA A 302 -13.39 -8.31 15.49
C ALA A 302 -12.95 -9.76 15.23
N GLU A 303 -13.89 -10.60 14.82
CA GLU A 303 -13.62 -11.96 14.34
C GLU A 303 -14.14 -12.08 12.91
N LEU A 304 -13.31 -12.61 12.00
CA LEU A 304 -13.70 -12.81 10.60
C LEU A 304 -14.79 -13.88 10.48
N PRO A 305 -15.63 -13.81 9.43
CA PRO A 305 -16.68 -14.81 9.16
C PRO A 305 -16.15 -16.24 9.10
N ARG A 306 -16.98 -17.21 9.50
CA ARG A 306 -16.58 -18.62 9.68
C ARG A 306 -16.10 -19.30 8.40
N GLU A 307 -16.49 -18.77 7.26
CA GLU A 307 -16.17 -19.27 5.93
C GLU A 307 -14.72 -18.92 5.52
N VAL A 308 -14.10 -17.95 6.19
CA VAL A 308 -12.71 -17.56 5.96
C VAL A 308 -11.76 -18.66 6.42
N ARG A 309 -10.96 -19.19 5.50
CA ARG A 309 -9.95 -20.22 5.80
C ARG A 309 -8.53 -19.69 5.98
N ALA A 310 -8.18 -18.65 5.23
CA ALA A 310 -6.88 -18.01 5.32
C ALA A 310 -6.99 -16.55 4.91
N THR A 311 -6.34 -15.69 5.68
CA THR A 311 -6.16 -14.28 5.35
C THR A 311 -4.96 -14.14 4.43
N LEU A 312 -5.17 -13.49 3.27
CA LEU A 312 -4.14 -13.32 2.25
C LEU A 312 -3.55 -11.92 2.27
N GLN A 313 -4.38 -10.90 2.50
CA GLN A 313 -3.96 -9.51 2.57
C GLN A 313 -4.92 -8.74 3.48
N MET A 314 -4.40 -7.74 4.19
CA MET A 314 -5.18 -6.80 4.99
C MET A 314 -4.77 -5.38 4.64
N VAL A 315 -5.74 -4.45 4.65
CA VAL A 315 -5.55 -3.02 4.38
C VAL A 315 -6.38 -2.24 5.38
N ALA A 316 -5.77 -1.35 6.15
CA ALA A 316 -6.47 -0.40 7.03
C ALA A 316 -6.51 0.99 6.38
N TRP A 317 -7.51 1.78 6.74
CA TRP A 317 -7.59 3.21 6.49
C TRP A 317 -8.35 3.86 7.64
N GLU A 318 -8.41 5.19 7.65
CA GLU A 318 -9.18 5.94 8.64
C GLU A 318 -10.67 5.51 8.65
N GLY A 319 -11.11 4.90 9.76
CA GLY A 319 -12.49 4.43 9.94
C GLY A 319 -12.79 3.04 9.36
N GLY A 320 -11.83 2.30 8.80
CA GLY A 320 -12.14 0.98 8.26
C GLY A 320 -10.98 0.01 8.03
N LEU A 321 -11.35 -1.25 7.83
CA LEU A 321 -10.42 -2.36 7.56
C LEU A 321 -10.97 -3.23 6.43
N MET A 322 -10.11 -3.66 5.52
CA MET A 322 -10.45 -4.62 4.46
C MET A 322 -9.55 -5.83 4.60
N VAL A 323 -10.15 -7.01 4.51
CA VAL A 323 -9.45 -8.28 4.50
C VAL A 323 -9.79 -9.05 3.24
N LEU A 324 -8.74 -9.51 2.56
CA LEU A 324 -8.80 -10.34 1.38
C LEU A 324 -8.42 -11.76 1.78
N CYS A 325 -9.33 -12.70 1.53
CA CYS A 325 -9.28 -14.07 2.04
C CYS A 325 -9.42 -15.10 0.93
N SER A 326 -8.97 -16.33 1.19
CA SER A 326 -9.39 -17.47 0.37
C SER A 326 -10.72 -18.05 0.90
N GLY A 327 -11.72 -18.14 0.02
CA GLY A 327 -12.97 -18.86 0.32
C GLY A 327 -12.85 -20.38 0.22
N GLY A 328 -13.92 -21.11 0.57
CA GLY A 328 -14.02 -22.58 0.44
C GLY A 328 -13.80 -23.12 -1.00
N HIS A 329 -13.78 -24.45 -1.16
CA HIS A 329 -13.30 -25.21 -2.35
C HIS A 329 -13.73 -24.65 -3.73
N ARG A 330 -13.00 -23.64 -4.23
CA ARG A 330 -12.69 -23.28 -5.63
C ARG A 330 -12.23 -21.81 -5.66
N ARG A 331 -10.92 -21.58 -5.49
CA ARG A 331 -10.07 -20.44 -5.95
C ARG A 331 -10.56 -18.98 -5.91
N ALA A 332 -11.76 -18.64 -5.45
CA ALA A 332 -12.23 -17.26 -5.40
C ALA A 332 -11.63 -16.52 -4.19
N LEU A 333 -10.98 -15.39 -4.48
CA LEU A 333 -10.70 -14.36 -3.50
C LEU A 333 -12.03 -13.81 -2.98
N VAL A 334 -12.20 -13.79 -1.67
CA VAL A 334 -13.34 -13.15 -0.99
C VAL A 334 -12.82 -11.91 -0.28
N ALA A 335 -13.63 -10.85 -0.26
CA ALA A 335 -13.28 -9.59 0.39
C ALA A 335 -14.31 -9.25 1.47
N TYR A 336 -13.84 -8.85 2.64
CA TYR A 336 -14.67 -8.32 3.72
C TYR A 336 -14.19 -6.93 4.10
N VAL A 337 -15.14 -6.04 4.39
CA VAL A 337 -14.88 -4.71 4.94
C VAL A 337 -15.52 -4.60 6.31
N LEU A 338 -14.75 -4.10 7.27
CA LEU A 338 -15.18 -3.72 8.60
C LEU A 338 -15.27 -2.21 8.67
N ASP A 339 -16.43 -1.69 9.04
CA ASP A 339 -16.56 -0.32 9.52
C ASP A 339 -16.05 -0.28 10.96
N MET A 340 -15.04 0.54 11.22
CA MET A 340 -14.43 0.65 12.55
C MET A 340 -15.20 1.60 13.47
N ASP A 341 -16.03 2.47 12.91
CA ASP A 341 -16.82 3.46 13.66
C ASP A 341 -18.25 2.94 13.90
N GLY A 342 -18.73 2.03 13.05
CA GLY A 342 -20.01 1.35 13.19
C GLY A 342 -20.00 0.20 14.19
N GLU A 343 -21.04 0.13 15.02
CA GLU A 343 -21.34 -1.01 15.90
C GLU A 343 -22.81 -1.40 15.75
N ASP A 344 -23.10 -2.70 15.89
CA ASP A 344 -24.49 -3.16 15.95
C ASP A 344 -25.15 -2.80 17.30
N GLU A 345 -26.44 -3.12 17.45
CA GLU A 345 -27.20 -2.86 18.69
C GLU A 345 -26.58 -3.50 19.95
N LYS A 346 -25.65 -4.45 19.78
CA LYS A 346 -24.94 -5.16 20.86
C LYS A 346 -23.51 -4.65 21.05
N GLY A 347 -23.10 -3.56 20.38
CA GLY A 347 -21.74 -3.02 20.45
C GLY A 347 -20.70 -3.85 19.69
N THR A 348 -21.13 -4.74 18.78
CA THR A 348 -20.24 -5.62 18.02
C THR A 348 -19.97 -5.04 16.62
N LYS A 349 -18.71 -5.01 16.20
CA LYS A 349 -18.34 -4.61 14.84
C LYS A 349 -18.65 -5.74 13.85
N THR A 350 -19.26 -5.41 12.73
CA THR A 350 -19.76 -6.39 11.76
C THR A 350 -19.01 -6.30 10.44
N TRP A 351 -18.58 -7.46 9.93
CA TRP A 351 -17.98 -7.57 8.61
C TRP A 351 -19.05 -7.59 7.52
N ARG A 352 -18.87 -6.76 6.50
CA ARG A 352 -19.68 -6.78 5.28
C ARG A 352 -18.91 -7.45 4.16
N GLU A 353 -19.51 -8.45 3.53
CA GLU A 353 -18.94 -9.04 2.32
C GLU A 353 -18.99 -8.03 1.16
N VAL A 354 -17.89 -7.96 0.41
CA VAL A 354 -17.75 -7.13 -0.78
C VAL A 354 -17.80 -8.03 -2.01
N ALA A 355 -18.68 -7.68 -2.95
CA ALA A 355 -18.68 -8.34 -4.25
C ALA A 355 -17.36 -8.07 -4.98
N VAL A 356 -16.64 -9.14 -5.32
CA VAL A 356 -15.39 -9.09 -6.09
C VAL A 356 -15.69 -9.61 -7.51
N PRO A 357 -15.78 -8.74 -8.53
CA PRO A 357 -15.93 -9.18 -9.90
C PRO A 357 -14.81 -10.15 -10.30
N TRP A 358 -15.11 -11.14 -11.16
CA TRP A 358 -14.15 -12.17 -11.59
C TRP A 358 -12.78 -11.60 -11.96
N LYS A 359 -12.74 -10.51 -12.74
CA LYS A 359 -11.50 -9.85 -13.19
C LYS A 359 -10.59 -9.34 -12.05
N TYR A 360 -11.10 -9.19 -10.82
CA TYR A 360 -10.38 -8.78 -9.62
C TYR A 360 -10.24 -9.90 -8.58
N SER A 361 -10.55 -11.15 -8.97
CA SER A 361 -10.52 -12.31 -8.07
C SER A 361 -9.14 -12.97 -7.94
N GLY A 362 -8.12 -12.40 -8.58
CA GLY A 362 -6.76 -12.93 -8.56
C GLY A 362 -6.00 -12.64 -7.27
N ARG A 363 -4.89 -13.38 -7.08
CA ARG A 363 -4.04 -13.26 -5.88
C ARG A 363 -3.46 -11.85 -5.77
N VAL A 364 -3.50 -11.30 -4.56
CA VAL A 364 -2.89 -10.01 -4.23
C VAL A 364 -1.48 -10.22 -3.69
N GLN A 365 -0.52 -9.40 -4.12
CA GLN A 365 0.86 -9.43 -3.62
C GLN A 365 1.29 -8.17 -2.87
N ALA A 366 0.63 -7.04 -3.14
CA ALA A 366 0.88 -5.77 -2.47
C ALA A 366 -0.40 -4.96 -2.45
N SER A 367 -0.54 -4.11 -1.43
CA SER A 367 -1.69 -3.23 -1.27
C SER A 367 -1.34 -2.03 -0.41
N CYS A 368 -2.06 -0.94 -0.63
CA CYS A 368 -2.06 0.23 0.25
C CYS A 368 -3.42 0.92 0.16
N SER A 369 -3.72 1.74 1.16
CA SER A 369 -4.86 2.65 1.17
C SER A 369 -4.37 4.08 1.05
N PHE A 370 -5.27 4.97 0.62
CA PHE A 370 -5.06 6.41 0.59
C PHE A 370 -6.41 7.13 0.48
N LEU A 371 -6.38 8.45 0.68
CA LEU A 371 -7.58 9.30 0.68
C LEU A 371 -7.49 10.29 -0.48
N VAL A 372 -8.52 10.38 -1.33
CA VAL A 372 -8.55 11.29 -2.51
C VAL A 372 -9.82 12.10 -2.61
#